data_AF-A0A165PMJ0-F1
#
_entry.id   AF-A0A165PMJ0-F1
#
_cell.length_a   1.000
_cell.length_b   1.000
_cell.length_c   1.000
_cell.angle_alpha   90.00
_cell.angle_beta   90.00
_cell.angle_gamma   90.00
#
_symmetry.space_group_name_H-M   'P 1'
#
loop_
_entity.id
_entity.type
_entity.pdbx_description
1 polymer ?
#
loop_
_entity_poly.entity_id
_entity_poly.type
_entity_poly.pdbx_seq_one_letter_code
_entity_poly.pdbx_strand_id
1 'polypeptide(L)' 'LHIADSIELAGPVWASWAFSMEWYCRWLQPAIKSRWFPWASIDRFVVNTAYLSQVKLIY' A
#
# COMPACT_ATOMS: atom_id res chain seq x y z
N LEU A 1 14.28 -6.28 -0.84
CA LEU A 1 13.43 -5.14 -0.46
C LEU A 1 14.18 -3.88 -0.86
N HIS A 2 13.86 -3.29 -2.02
CA HIS A 2 14.46 -2.01 -2.43
C HIS A 2 13.83 -0.93 -1.55
N ILE A 3 14.58 -0.42 -0.58
CA ILE A 3 14.19 0.79 0.15
C ILE A 3 14.43 1.94 -0.82
N ALA A 4 13.43 2.81 -1.01
CA ALA A 4 13.59 3.96 -1.89
C ALA A 4 14.67 4.88 -1.31
N ASP A 5 15.65 5.27 -2.12
CA ASP A 5 16.77 6.17 -1.77
C ASP A 5 16.28 7.46 -1.07
N SER A 6 15.07 7.90 -1.41
CA SER A 6 14.38 9.04 -0.79
C SER A 6 14.01 8.86 0.68
N ILE A 7 14.00 7.65 1.23
CA ILE A 7 13.70 7.37 2.64
C ILE A 7 14.87 7.79 3.55
N GLU A 8 16.10 7.78 3.04
CA GLU A 8 17.29 8.22 3.78
C GLU A 8 17.26 9.73 4.06
N LEU A 9 16.59 10.49 3.18
CA LEU A 9 16.40 11.94 3.31
C LEU A 9 15.26 12.31 4.28
N ALA A 10 14.39 11.37 4.64
CA ALA A 10 13.19 11.60 5.45
C ALA A 10 13.41 11.42 6.97
N GLY A 11 14.65 11.14 7.40
CA GLY A 11 15.01 10.93 8.80
C GLY A 11 15.36 9.47 9.10
N PRO A 12 15.31 9.03 10.38
CA PRO A 12 15.68 7.66 10.74
C PRO A 12 14.83 6.66 9.97
N VAL A 13 15.47 5.77 9.21
CA VAL A 13 14.83 4.79 8.31
C VAL A 13 13.74 3.99 9.02
N TRP A 14 13.94 3.63 10.30
CA TRP A 14 12.94 2.88 11.07
C TRP A 14 11.69 3.72 11.37
N ALA A 15 11.84 5.02 11.62
CA ALA A 15 10.73 5.91 11.96
C ALA A 15 9.92 6.27 10.71
N SER A 16 10.59 6.57 9.61
CA SER A 16 9.95 6.82 8.32
C SER A 16 9.27 5.55 7.79
N TRP A 17 9.94 4.40 7.85
CA TRP A 17 9.37 3.13 7.41
C TRP A 17 8.20 2.65 8.29
N ALA A 18 8.31 2.73 9.61
CA ALA A 18 7.22 2.32 10.51
C ALA A 18 5.95 3.14 10.26
N PHE A 19 6.08 4.47 10.13
CA PHE A 19 4.94 5.34 9.87
C PHE A 19 4.30 5.06 8.50
N SER A 20 5.10 4.95 7.43
CA SER A 20 4.60 4.64 6.10
C SER A 20 3.94 3.26 6.04
N MET A 21 4.52 2.26 6.72
CA MET A 21 3.94 0.92 6.81
C MET A 21 2.63 0.91 7.60
N GLU A 22 2.51 1.66 8.69
CA GLU A 22 1.25 1.76 9.44
C GLU A 22 0.14 2.39 8.60
N TRP A 23 0.45 3.47 7.89
CA TRP A 23 -0.50 4.10 6.96
C TRP A 23 -0.90 3.17 5.83
N TYR A 24 0.07 2.51 5.22
CA TYR A 24 -0.16 1.57 4.13
C TYR A 24 -0.98 0.36 4.61
N CYS A 25 -0.64 -0.23 5.74
CA CYS A 25 -1.40 -1.32 6.35
C CYS A 25 -2.83 -0.90 6.69
N ARG A 26 -3.04 0.32 7.19
CA ARG A 26 -4.39 0.86 7.44
C ARG A 26 -5.21 0.97 6.16
N TRP A 27 -4.60 1.45 5.09
CA TRP A 27 -5.25 1.49 3.78
C TRP A 27 -5.53 0.08 3.22
N LEU A 28 -4.67 -0.89 3.52
CA LEU A 28 -4.76 -2.27 3.03
C LEU A 28 -5.70 -3.18 3.86
N GLN A 29 -5.93 -2.88 5.14
CA GLN A 29 -6.85 -3.60 6.03
C GLN A 29 -8.21 -3.97 5.40
N PRO A 30 -8.92 -3.09 4.67
CA PRO A 30 -10.20 -3.45 4.02
C PRO A 30 -10.06 -4.50 2.90
N ALA A 31 -8.85 -4.79 2.41
CA ALA A 31 -8.61 -5.86 1.43
C ALA A 31 -8.54 -7.25 2.08
N ILE A 32 -8.23 -7.31 3.38
CA ILE A 32 -8.05 -8.55 4.15
C ILE A 32 -9.42 -9.04 4.67
N LYS A 33 -10.38 -9.18 3.75
CA LYS A 33 -11.74 -9.65 4.07
C LYS A 33 -11.87 -11.17 4.00
N SER A 34 -11.04 -11.83 3.19
CA SER A 34 -11.08 -13.28 3.03
C SER A 34 -10.10 -13.97 3.99
N ARG A 35 -10.65 -14.83 4.85
CA ARG A 35 -9.85 -15.67 5.77
C ARG A 35 -9.10 -16.80 5.06
N TRP A 36 -9.64 -17.29 3.94
CA TRP A 36 -9.07 -18.43 3.20
C TRP A 36 -8.11 -18.00 2.07
N PHE A 37 -8.38 -16.85 1.43
CA PHE A 37 -7.58 -16.37 0.30
C PHE A 37 -7.20 -14.89 0.49
N PRO A 38 -6.38 -14.59 1.52
CA PRO A 38 -6.00 -13.21 1.83
C PRO A 38 -5.23 -12.56 0.68
N TRP A 39 -4.27 -13.27 0.08
CA TRP A 39 -3.43 -12.75 -1.00
C TRP A 39 -4.21 -12.42 -2.27
N ALA A 40 -5.15 -13.28 -2.67
CA ALA A 40 -6.00 -13.02 -3.84
C ALA A 40 -6.95 -11.82 -3.61
N SER A 41 -7.37 -11.59 -2.36
CA SER A 41 -8.22 -10.45 -2.01
C SER A 41 -7.43 -9.14 -2.00
N ILE A 42 -6.19 -9.19 -1.50
CA ILE A 42 -5.24 -8.08 -1.53
C ILE A 42 -4.90 -7.69 -2.98
N ASP A 43 -4.53 -8.66 -3.82
CA ASP A 43 -4.20 -8.43 -5.23
C ASP A 43 -5.32 -7.71 -5.97
N ARG A 44 -6.55 -8.24 -5.87
CA ARG A 44 -7.74 -7.61 -6.46
C ARG A 44 -7.99 -6.20 -5.96
N PHE A 45 -7.76 -5.94 -4.67
CA PHE A 45 -7.93 -4.61 -4.09
C PHE A 45 -6.91 -3.61 -4.64
N VAL A 46 -5.64 -4.02 -4.78
CA VAL A 46 -4.58 -3.18 -5.35
C VAL A 46 -4.87 -2.87 -6.81
N VAL A 47 -5.21 -3.87 -7.62
CA VAL A 47 -5.56 -3.69 -9.04
C VAL A 47 -6.77 -2.77 -9.20
N ASN A 48 -7.84 -2.99 -8.42
CA ASN A 48 -9.03 -2.16 -8.48
C ASN A 48 -8.74 -0.70 -8.07
N THR A 49 -7.90 -0.49 -7.05
CA THR A 49 -7.54 0.87 -6.64
C THR A 49 -6.68 1.58 -7.68
N ALA A 50 -5.73 0.87 -8.31
CA ALA A 50 -4.93 1.40 -9.41
C ALA A 50 -5.82 1.76 -10.61
N TYR A 51 -6.78 0.91 -10.96
CA TYR A 51 -7.74 1.18 -12.03
C TYR A 51 -8.60 2.42 -11.74
N LEU A 52 -9.15 2.53 -10.52
CA LEU A 52 -9.91 3.72 -10.11
C LEU A 52 -9.06 4.99 -10.13
N SER A 53 -7.79 4.90 -9.71
CA SER A 53 -6.85 6.02 -9.80
C SER A 53 -6.62 6.44 -11.24
N GLN A 54 -6.44 5.48 -12.16
CA GLN A 54 -6.24 5.75 -13.57
C GLN A 54 -7.49 6.40 -14.20
N VAL A 55 -8.69 5.90 -13.89
CA VAL A 55 -9.94 6.48 -14.39
C VAL A 55 -10.11 7.93 -13.91
N LYS A 56 -9.77 8.24 -12.65
CA LYS A 56 -9.77 9.61 -12.11
C LYS A 56 -8.76 10.57 -12.75
N LEU A 57 -7.74 10.04 -13.43
CA LEU A 57 -6.78 10.88 -14.16
C LEU A 57 -7.29 11.20 -15.57
N ILE A 58 -8.19 10.37 -16.10
CA ILE A 58 -8.75 10.51 -17.45
C ILE A 58 -10.01 11.39 -17.43
N TYR A 59 -10.77 11.39 -16.33
CA TYR A 59 -11.99 12.18 -16.13
C TYR A 59 -11.83 13.14 -14.95
#